data_AF-A0A9Q0YBZ5-F1
#
_entry.id   AF-A0A9Q0YBZ5-F1
#
_cell.length_a   1.000
_cell.length_b   1.000
_cell.length_c   1.000
_cell.angle_alpha   90.00
_cell.angle_beta   90.00
_cell.angle_gamma   90.00
#
_symmetry.space_group_name_H-M   'P 1'
#
loop_
_entity.id
_entity.type
_entity.pdbx_description
1 polymer ?
#
loop_
_entity_poly.entity_id
_entity_poly.type
_entity_poly.pdbx_seq_one_letter_code
_entity_poly.pdbx_strand_id
1 'polypeptide(L)'
;MFYFTSCGEVFTLALLRTNFLIKDHPLKDMMLLAMATLSKVFMVHLRPGLTVIFTKQLKGPATTLPLLAWQIVIIQVTDSSRVIDPVLAFGRHDTIYFYLVPFVVPCITLSLV
;
A
#
# COMPACT_ATOMS: atom_id res chain seq x y z
N MET A 1 11.55 -4.54 6.85
CA MET A 1 11.95 -3.93 5.57
C MET A 1 12.90 -4.90 4.89
N PHE A 2 12.52 -5.50 3.77
CA PHE A 2 13.41 -6.41 3.03
C PHE A 2 13.90 -5.70 1.76
N TYR A 3 15.20 -5.81 1.49
CA TYR A 3 15.83 -5.30 0.29
C TYR A 3 16.20 -6.49 -0.59
N PHE A 4 15.73 -6.49 -1.83
CA PHE A 4 16.07 -7.49 -2.81
C PHE A 4 16.81 -6.82 -3.96
N THR A 5 17.87 -7.46 -4.43
CA THR A 5 18.65 -7.02 -5.59
C THR A 5 18.45 -8.04 -6.70
N SER A 6 17.77 -7.68 -7.78
CA SER A 6 17.56 -8.56 -8.94
C SER A 6 18.09 -7.86 -10.19
N CYS A 7 19.01 -8.51 -10.92
CA CYS A 7 19.54 -8.04 -12.20
C CYS A 7 19.98 -6.56 -12.24
N GLY A 8 20.62 -6.06 -11.17
CA GLY A 8 21.11 -4.68 -11.11
C GLY A 8 20.08 -3.65 -10.63
N GLU A 9 18.83 -4.07 -10.40
CA GLU A 9 17.78 -3.25 -9.81
C GLU A 9 17.59 -3.64 -8.34
N VAL A 10 17.77 -2.66 -7.46
CA VAL A 10 17.45 -2.81 -6.05
C VAL A 10 15.99 -2.41 -5.86
N PHE A 11 15.22 -3.23 -5.15
CA PHE A 11 13.86 -2.90 -4.77
C PHE A 11 13.59 -3.22 -3.31
N THR A 12 12.70 -2.43 -2.71
CA THR A 12 12.28 -2.62 -1.32
C THR A 12 10.90 -3.24 -1.28
N LEU A 13 10.72 -4.22 -0.38
CA LEU A 13 9.42 -4.81 -0.05
C LEU A 13 8.98 -4.51 1.38
N ALA A 14 7.70 -4.14 1.50
CA ALA A 14 6.98 -4.08 2.77
C ALA A 14 5.64 -4.83 2.64
N LEU A 15 5.51 -5.93 3.38
CA LEU A 15 4.27 -6.70 3.45
C LEU A 15 3.39 -6.13 4.56
N LEU A 16 2.13 -5.84 4.25
CA LEU A 16 1.13 -5.54 5.26
C LEU A 16 0.45 -6.83 5.69
N ARG A 17 0.74 -7.28 6.91
CA ARG A 17 -0.04 -8.36 7.52
C ARG A 17 -1.23 -7.73 8.23
N THR A 18 -2.41 -7.81 7.62
CA THR A 18 -3.65 -7.42 8.28
C THR A 18 -3.83 -8.30 9.50
N ASN A 19 -3.71 -7.70 10.69
CA ASN A 19 -3.84 -8.43 11.94
C ASN A 19 -5.30 -8.88 12.08
N PHE A 20 -5.53 -10.09 12.61
CA PHE A 20 -6.85 -10.71 12.84
C PHE A 20 -7.81 -9.91 13.74
N LEU A 21 -7.38 -8.72 14.19
CA LEU A 21 -8.08 -7.85 15.14
C LEU A 21 -9.39 -7.27 14.61
N ILE A 22 -9.62 -7.26 13.29
CA ILE A 22 -10.84 -6.68 12.71
C ILE A 22 -11.67 -7.81 12.11
N LYS A 23 -12.64 -8.31 12.88
CA LYS A 23 -13.33 -9.58 12.58
C LYS A 23 -14.10 -9.59 11.26
N ASP A 24 -14.50 -8.44 10.72
CA ASP A 24 -15.37 -8.32 9.53
C ASP A 24 -14.88 -7.30 8.50
N HIS A 25 -13.58 -6.96 8.50
CA HIS A 25 -13.05 -6.03 7.50
C HIS A 25 -12.65 -6.75 6.20
N PRO A 26 -12.96 -6.20 5.02
CA PRO A 26 -12.55 -6.75 3.73
C PRO A 26 -11.03 -6.96 3.57
N LEU A 27 -10.22 -6.24 4.36
CA LEU A 27 -8.75 -6.38 4.38
C LEU A 27 -8.24 -7.64 5.11
N LYS A 28 -9.08 -8.33 5.90
CA LYS A 28 -8.69 -9.44 6.77
C LYS A 28 -8.04 -10.61 6.00
N ASP A 29 -8.56 -10.92 4.81
CA ASP A 29 -8.08 -12.01 3.98
C ASP A 29 -7.18 -11.54 2.82
N MET A 30 -6.89 -10.23 2.78
CA MET A 30 -6.08 -9.63 1.72
C MET A 30 -4.61 -9.69 2.11
N MET A 31 -3.77 -10.03 1.13
CA MET A 31 -2.33 -9.96 1.29
C MET A 31 -1.79 -8.84 0.41
N LEU A 32 -1.37 -7.75 1.04
CA LEU A 32 -0.91 -6.55 0.36
C LEU A 32 0.61 -6.42 0.45
N LEU A 33 1.25 -6.06 -0.65
CA LEU A 33 2.68 -5.89 -0.75
C LEU A 33 3.00 -4.54 -1.42
N ALA A 34 3.78 -3.70 -0.74
CA ALA A 34 4.31 -2.48 -1.31
C ALA A 34 5.72 -2.76 -1.80
N MET A 35 5.99 -2.30 -3.01
CA MET A 35 7.26 -2.44 -3.68
C MET A 35 7.74 -1.08 -4.16
N ALA A 36 9.03 -0.84 -4.10
CA ALA A 36 9.62 0.37 -4.64
C ALA A 36 10.93 0.05 -5.34
N THR A 37 11.05 0.51 -6.58
CA THR A 37 12.29 0.54 -7.37
C THR A 37 12.89 1.94 -7.33
N LEU A 38 14.01 2.15 -8.03
CA LEU A 38 14.61 3.48 -8.17
C LEU A 38 13.70 4.51 -8.87
N SER A 39 12.72 4.07 -9.65
CA SER A 39 11.89 4.96 -10.48
C SER A 39 10.41 4.97 -10.09
N LYS A 40 9.90 3.90 -9.45
CA LYS A 40 8.48 3.76 -9.16
C LYS A 40 8.23 3.08 -7.82
N VAL A 41 7.15 3.46 -7.17
CA VAL A 41 6.51 2.72 -6.08
C VAL A 41 5.24 2.11 -6.62
N PHE A 42 4.98 0.85 -6.32
CA PHE A 42 3.75 0.18 -6.67
C PHE A 42 3.28 -0.72 -5.54
N MET A 43 1.97 -0.84 -5.42
CA MET A 43 1.33 -1.69 -4.43
C MET A 43 0.61 -2.80 -5.18
N VAL A 44 0.82 -4.03 -4.74
CA VAL A 44 0.16 -5.19 -5.30
C VAL A 44 -0.67 -5.89 -4.25
N HIS A 45 -1.79 -6.38 -4.72
CA HIS A 45 -2.59 -7.36 -4.06
C HIS A 45 -2.11 -8.76 -4.47
N LEU A 46 -1.84 -9.67 -3.52
CA LEU A 46 -1.31 -11.01 -3.79
C LEU A 46 -2.40 -12.11 -3.82
N ARG A 47 -3.56 -11.94 -3.17
CA ARG A 47 -4.58 -13.01 -3.04
C ARG A 47 -6.03 -12.48 -3.07
N PRO A 48 -6.84 -12.78 -4.11
CA PRO A 48 -6.83 -14.07 -4.80
C PRO A 48 -6.02 -14.10 -6.09
N GLY A 49 -5.52 -12.95 -6.56
CA GLY A 49 -4.67 -12.86 -7.75
C GLY A 49 -3.76 -11.65 -7.69
N LEU A 50 -2.59 -11.74 -8.32
CA LEU A 50 -1.61 -10.67 -8.37
C LEU A 50 -2.16 -9.48 -9.17
N THR A 51 -2.57 -8.42 -8.48
CA THR A 51 -3.15 -7.22 -9.10
C THR A 51 -2.43 -5.97 -8.60
N VAL A 52 -1.99 -5.11 -9.52
CA VAL A 52 -1.44 -3.80 -9.17
C VAL A 52 -2.60 -2.87 -8.81
N ILE A 53 -2.62 -2.36 -7.59
CA ILE A 53 -3.69 -1.49 -7.07
C ILE A 53 -3.26 -0.03 -6.94
N PHE A 54 -1.95 0.23 -6.95
CA PHE A 54 -1.41 1.58 -6.91
C PHE A 54 -0.05 1.61 -7.61
N THR A 55 0.25 2.72 -8.30
CA THR A 55 1.56 3.00 -8.87
C THR A 55 1.84 4.49 -8.83
N LYS A 56 3.04 4.87 -8.41
CA LYS A 56 3.50 6.24 -8.40
C LYS A 56 4.95 6.34 -8.87
N GLN A 57 5.22 7.27 -9.76
CA GLN A 57 6.58 7.65 -10.14
C GLN A 57 7.29 8.34 -8.97
N LEU A 58 8.51 7.91 -8.66
CA LEU A 58 9.39 8.60 -7.73
C LEU A 58 10.11 9.73 -8.44
N LYS A 59 9.99 10.95 -7.90
CA LYS A 59 10.71 12.15 -8.37
C LYS A 59 12.02 12.32 -7.62
N GLY A 60 13.05 12.85 -8.29
CA GLY A 60 14.39 13.04 -7.72
C GLY A 60 15.47 12.09 -8.25
N PRO A 61 16.72 12.20 -7.75
CA PRO A 61 17.85 11.43 -8.23
C PRO A 61 17.73 9.93 -7.93
N ALA A 62 18.01 9.07 -8.91
CA ALA A 62 18.03 7.61 -8.75
C ALA A 62 19.29 7.08 -8.01
N THR A 63 19.94 7.93 -7.22
CA THR A 63 21.18 7.62 -6.50
C THR A 63 20.94 6.88 -5.20
N THR A 64 19.72 6.91 -4.69
CA THR A 64 19.33 6.28 -3.42
C THR A 64 18.05 5.48 -3.60
N LEU A 65 18.00 4.36 -2.89
CA LEU A 65 16.81 3.53 -2.85
C LEU A 65 15.71 4.22 -2.04
N PRO A 66 14.45 4.22 -2.50
CA PRO A 66 13.36 4.70 -1.69
C PRO A 66 13.19 3.86 -0.41
N LEU A 67 12.87 4.55 0.68
CA LEU A 67 12.42 3.92 1.91
C LEU A 67 10.90 3.77 1.85
N LEU A 68 10.41 2.63 2.32
CA LEU A 68 9.00 2.27 2.42
C LEU A 68 8.67 2.00 3.88
N ALA A 69 7.56 2.56 4.34
CA ALA A 69 6.96 2.20 5.61
C ALA A 69 5.45 2.07 5.41
N TRP A 70 4.85 1.07 6.06
CA TRP A 70 3.43 0.82 5.94
C TRP A 70 2.85 0.48 7.30
N GLN A 71 1.79 1.20 7.67
CA GLN A 71 0.95 0.92 8.82
C GLN A 71 -0.54 0.93 8.44
N ILE A 72 -1.33 0.09 9.10
CA ILE A 72 -2.79 0.21 9.11
C ILE A 72 -3.14 1.30 10.11
N VAL A 73 -3.94 2.28 9.68
CA VAL A 73 -4.48 3.30 10.59
C VAL A 73 -5.99 3.21 10.61
N ILE A 74 -6.56 3.47 11.79
CA ILE A 74 -8.00 3.56 11.98
C ILE A 74 -8.34 5.04 12.03
N ILE A 75 -9.07 5.52 11.04
CA ILE A 75 -9.55 6.89 10.96
C ILE A 75 -11.02 6.89 11.39
N GLN A 76 -11.32 7.48 12.53
CA GLN A 76 -12.69 7.65 13.00
C GLN A 76 -13.27 8.91 12.35
N VAL A 77 -14.17 8.74 11.37
CA VAL A 77 -14.74 9.86 10.60
C VAL A 77 -15.98 10.42 11.30
N THR A 78 -16.74 9.58 12.02
CA THR A 78 -17.85 9.97 12.90
C THR A 78 -18.01 8.95 14.05
N ASP A 79 -18.84 9.24 15.06
CA ASP A 79 -19.10 8.33 16.20
C ASP A 79 -19.58 6.92 15.81
N SER A 80 -20.09 6.75 14.58
CA SER A 80 -20.55 5.47 14.04
C SER A 80 -19.77 4.95 12.83
N SER A 81 -18.86 5.74 12.23
CA SER A 81 -18.06 5.32 11.07
C SER A 81 -16.56 5.29 11.36
N ARG A 82 -16.00 4.08 11.36
CA ARG A 82 -14.55 3.83 11.41
C ARG A 82 -14.10 3.38 10.03
N VAL A 83 -13.24 4.17 9.40
CA VAL A 83 -12.57 3.82 8.16
C VAL A 83 -11.21 3.23 8.51
N ILE A 84 -10.95 2.01 8.04
CA ILE A 84 -9.69 1.33 8.28
C ILE A 84 -8.97 1.23 6.95
N ASP A 85 -8.08 2.19 6.73
CA ASP A 85 -7.36 2.29 5.49
C ASP A 85 -5.85 2.15 5.72
N PRO A 86 -5.15 1.38 4.88
CA PRO A 86 -3.70 1.34 4.89
C PRO A 86 -3.12 2.70 4.53
N VAL A 87 -2.14 3.16 5.31
CA VAL A 87 -1.28 4.30 4.96
C VAL A 87 0.08 3.79 4.53
N LEU A 88 0.39 4.05 3.27
CA LEU A 88 1.70 3.83 2.68
C LEU A 88 2.50 5.12 2.76
N ALA A 89 3.61 5.09 3.48
CA ALA A 89 4.62 6.13 3.49
C ALA A 89 5.81 5.70 2.64
N PHE A 90 6.26 6.56 1.75
CA PHE A 90 7.49 6.33 1.02
C PHE A 90 8.24 7.60 0.78
N GLY A 91 9.56 7.53 0.82
CA GLY A 91 10.39 8.71 0.65
C GLY A 91 11.67 8.40 -0.09
N ARG A 92 12.21 9.42 -0.74
CA ARG A 92 13.55 9.41 -1.29
C ARG A 92 14.20 10.75 -1.00
N HIS A 93 15.44 10.71 -0.55
CA HIS A 93 16.24 11.89 -0.22
C HIS A 93 15.57 12.75 0.86
N ASP A 94 15.03 13.91 0.51
CA ASP A 94 14.44 14.92 1.39
C ASP A 94 12.91 14.91 1.40
N THR A 95 12.29 14.11 0.53
CA THR A 95 10.84 14.14 0.32
C THR A 95 10.22 12.83 0.79
N ILE A 96 9.25 12.94 1.70
CA ILE A 96 8.41 11.82 2.18
C ILE A 96 6.99 12.06 1.69
N TYR A 97 6.42 11.04 1.06
CA TYR A 97 5.04 11.02 0.60
C TYR A 97 4.21 10.09 1.47
N PHE A 98 2.98 10.51 1.76
CA PHE A 98 1.98 9.70 2.44
C PHE A 98 0.80 9.48 1.51
N TYR A 99 0.42 8.22 1.32
CA TYR A 99 -0.74 7.83 0.53
C TYR A 99 -1.68 7.00 1.40
N LEU A 100 -2.90 7.51 1.56
CA LEU A 100 -4.02 6.70 2.00
C LEU A 100 -4.47 5.87 0.80
N VAL A 101 -4.45 4.55 0.93
CA VAL A 101 -4.90 3.66 -0.15
C VAL A 101 -6.27 3.13 0.25
N PRO A 102 -7.37 3.76 -0.20
CA PRO A 102 -8.70 3.37 0.22
C PRO A 102 -9.00 1.97 -0.28
N PHE A 103 -9.36 1.06 0.63
CA PHE A 103 -9.82 -0.26 0.23
C PHE A 103 -11.31 -0.19 -0.12
N VAL A 104 -11.62 0.31 -1.32
CA VAL A 104 -12.96 0.20 -1.88
C VAL A 104 -13.11 -1.24 -2.35
N VAL A 105 -13.85 -2.04 -1.58
CA VAL A 105 -14.40 -3.31 -2.10
C VAL A 105 -15.13 -2.96 -3.39
N PRO A 106 -14.91 -3.64 -4.53
CA PRO A 106 -15.70 -3.40 -5.74
C PRO A 106 -17.17 -3.87 -5.60
N CYS A 107 -17.71 -3.89 -4.38
CA CYS A 107 -19.08 -4.28 -4.08
C CYS A 107 -19.94 -3.05 -3.73
N ILE A 108 -20.02 -2.06 -4.63
CA ILE A 108 -21.23 -1.24 -4.83
C ILE A 108 -21.27 -0.78 -6.29
N THR A 109 -21.81 -1.63 -7.17
CA THR A 109 -22.74 -1.13 -8.19
C THR A 109 -24.06 -1.84 -7.93
N LEU A 110 -24.71 -1.50 -6.82
CA LEU A 110 -26.16 -1.63 -6.74
C LEU A 110 -26.74 -0.47 -7.56
N SER A 111 -27.62 -0.85 -8.48
CA SER A 111 -28.15 -0.10 -9.62
C SER A 111 -28.82 1.23 -9.28
N LEU A 112 -28.75 2.16 -10.23
CA LEU A 112 -29.82 3.14 -10.52
C LEU A 112 -29.77 3.51 -12.01
N VAL A 113 -30.34 2.63 -12.85
CA VAL A 113 -31.24 2.96 -13.97
C VAL A 113 -32.27 1.84 -14.04
#